data_AF-A0A510ASV7-F1
#
_entry.id   AF-A0A510ASV7-F1
#
_cell.length_a   1.000
_cell.length_b   1.000
_cell.length_c   1.000
_cell.angle_alpha   90.00
_cell.angle_beta   90.00
_cell.angle_gamma   90.00
#
_symmetry.space_group_name_H-M   'P 1'
#
loop_
_entity.id
_entity.type
_entity.pdbx_description
1 polymer ?
#
loop_
_entity_poly.entity_id
_entity_poly.type
_entity_poly.pdbx_seq_one_letter_code
_entity_poly.pdbx_strand_id
1 'polypeptide(L)'
;LALLRAGASALPPAEHIARDQIALAYEVSAELVAFEEGQSERFSAAEPVFDAETAALARQEAERDFRRALRAKRGEGKGKERDVDGQRMRREKFEGWRAEQWAQWGREDALAKLSADQLTALDRILREAEAEEELNVPLVAAGELTDDAGQDVSSGPTPKSAVQTEGPPTALNPAGSSQSSPPFRYASLIVPTVPEDALARRRLQKRLSMRKKRAEAAGTVASLEPQRLKPGRKAKCAGKPQDASCDDGLLQTPGAGPSTLPDVEDGEVKAGRPKRKKKSGLSRVAKARRDLDTAGITATYLRDNQLGLFNMSALGRLMRTHADAGHREDVGTHISGETISLLHDLVVNFVGEVINRTIT
;
A
#
# COMPACT_ATOMS: atom_id res chain seq x y z
N LEU A 1 -10.91 18.54 3.00
CA LEU A 1 -12.05 18.38 3.94
C LEU A 1 -13.30 19.19 3.56
N ALA A 2 -13.19 20.45 3.10
CA ALA A 2 -14.36 21.23 2.63
C ALA A 2 -15.12 20.58 1.46
N LEU A 3 -14.40 19.97 0.50
CA LEU A 3 -15.01 19.21 -0.61
C LEU A 3 -15.76 17.95 -0.16
N LEU A 4 -15.29 17.28 0.90
CA LEU A 4 -15.98 16.12 1.49
C LEU A 4 -17.25 16.53 2.25
N ARG A 5 -17.24 17.69 2.93
CA ARG A 5 -18.45 18.26 3.53
C ARG A 5 -19.45 18.73 2.48
N ALA A 6 -18.99 19.40 1.42
CA ALA A 6 -19.85 19.83 0.33
C ALA A 6 -20.51 18.64 -0.40
N GLY A 7 -19.75 17.55 -0.59
CA GLY A 7 -20.29 16.31 -1.14
C GLY A 7 -21.31 15.63 -0.22
N ALA A 8 -21.09 15.67 1.10
CA ALA A 8 -22.03 15.10 2.07
C ALA A 8 -23.35 15.88 2.17
N SER A 9 -23.33 17.21 1.96
CA SER A 9 -24.54 18.05 1.93
C SER A 9 -25.29 18.01 0.59
N ALA A 10 -24.63 17.59 -0.49
CA ALA A 10 -25.21 17.51 -1.84
C ALA A 10 -25.83 16.14 -2.15
N LEU A 11 -25.67 15.15 -1.25
CA LEU A 11 -26.43 13.91 -1.36
C LEU A 11 -27.90 14.25 -1.10
N PRO A 12 -28.82 13.87 -2.00
CA PRO A 12 -30.24 14.03 -1.75
C PRO A 12 -30.56 13.39 -0.38
N PRO A 13 -31.45 14.00 0.42
CA PRO A 13 -31.84 13.44 1.72
C PRO A 13 -32.15 11.97 1.48
N ALA A 14 -31.38 11.08 2.11
CA ALA A 14 -31.41 9.66 1.81
C ALA A 14 -32.87 9.22 1.81
N GLU A 15 -33.41 8.94 0.61
CA GLU A 15 -34.79 8.48 0.50
C GLU A 15 -34.88 7.30 1.45
N HIS A 16 -35.75 7.42 2.45
CA HIS A 16 -35.96 6.38 3.43
C HIS A 16 -36.45 5.17 2.65
N ILE A 17 -35.53 4.27 2.29
CA ILE A 17 -35.84 3.03 1.60
C ILE A 17 -36.81 2.30 2.51
N ALA A 18 -38.06 2.23 2.06
CA ALA A 18 -39.12 1.65 2.86
C ALA A 18 -38.73 0.19 3.17
N ARG A 19 -39.04 -0.25 4.40
CA ARG A 19 -38.52 -1.52 4.93
C ARG A 19 -38.94 -2.75 4.10
N ASP A 20 -40.01 -2.62 3.33
CA ASP A 20 -40.52 -3.57 2.34
C ASP A 20 -39.74 -3.59 1.02
N GLN A 21 -39.02 -2.51 0.68
CA GLN A 21 -38.11 -2.43 -0.47
C GLN A 21 -36.71 -2.97 -0.17
N ILE A 22 -36.36 -3.14 1.11
CA ILE A 22 -35.12 -3.80 1.50
C ILE A 22 -35.26 -5.28 1.15
N ALA A 23 -34.53 -5.72 0.13
CA ALA A 23 -34.49 -7.13 -0.27
C ALA A 23 -34.27 -8.02 0.95
N LEU A 24 -35.17 -8.99 1.15
CA LEU A 24 -35.09 -9.94 2.27
C LEU A 24 -33.70 -10.58 2.27
N ALA A 25 -33.05 -10.58 3.44
CA ALA A 25 -31.77 -11.25 3.60
C ALA A 25 -32.00 -12.77 3.52
N TYR A 26 -31.56 -13.38 2.42
CA TYR A 26 -31.50 -14.84 2.30
C TYR A 26 -30.33 -15.36 3.12
N GLU A 27 -30.58 -16.41 3.91
CA GLU A 27 -29.54 -17.21 4.53
C GLU A 27 -28.70 -17.86 3.42
N VAL A 28 -27.38 -17.85 3.59
CA VAL A 28 -26.44 -18.41 2.61
C VAL A 28 -26.05 -19.80 3.10
N SER A 29 -26.14 -20.80 2.24
CA SER A 29 -25.74 -22.17 2.59
C SER A 29 -24.25 -22.22 2.94
N ALA A 30 -23.88 -23.12 3.85
CA ALA A 30 -22.48 -23.32 4.23
C ALA A 30 -21.61 -23.69 3.02
N GLU A 31 -22.16 -24.40 2.03
CA GLU A 31 -21.49 -24.72 0.77
C GLU A 31 -21.20 -23.48 -0.07
N LEU A 32 -22.15 -22.54 -0.17
CA LEU A 32 -21.90 -21.30 -0.90
C LEU A 32 -20.83 -20.46 -0.20
N VAL A 33 -20.84 -20.43 1.15
CA VAL A 33 -19.75 -19.77 1.92
C VAL A 33 -18.42 -20.44 1.64
N ALA A 34 -18.31 -21.77 1.72
CA ALA A 34 -17.07 -22.49 1.44
C ALA A 34 -16.59 -22.27 -0.01
N PHE A 35 -17.51 -22.24 -0.97
CA PHE A 35 -17.20 -21.91 -2.36
C PHE A 35 -16.66 -20.49 -2.49
N GLU A 36 -17.35 -19.50 -1.91
CA GLU A 36 -16.92 -18.09 -1.93
C GLU A 36 -15.58 -17.88 -1.23
N GLU A 37 -15.32 -18.60 -0.14
CA GLU A 37 -14.03 -18.61 0.55
C GLU A 37 -12.92 -19.19 -0.33
N GLY A 38 -13.17 -20.33 -0.98
CA GLY A 38 -12.23 -20.92 -1.93
C GLY A 38 -11.97 -20.01 -3.13
N GLN A 39 -12.97 -19.26 -3.62
CA GLN A 39 -12.74 -18.24 -4.65
C GLN A 39 -11.93 -17.07 -4.10
N SER A 40 -12.24 -16.59 -2.91
CA SER A 40 -11.55 -15.46 -2.28
C SER A 40 -10.08 -15.78 -2.04
N GLU A 41 -9.77 -16.99 -1.60
CA GLU A 41 -8.40 -17.49 -1.43
C GLU A 41 -7.66 -17.55 -2.77
N ARG A 42 -8.29 -18.08 -3.83
CA ARG A 42 -7.70 -18.08 -5.19
C ARG A 42 -7.44 -16.67 -5.71
N PHE A 43 -8.35 -15.73 -5.48
CA PHE A 43 -8.15 -14.34 -5.87
C PHE A 43 -7.02 -13.68 -5.08
N SER A 44 -6.95 -13.91 -3.77
CA SER A 44 -5.89 -13.36 -2.92
C SER A 44 -4.51 -13.92 -3.33
N ALA A 45 -4.46 -15.21 -3.67
CA ALA A 45 -3.23 -15.84 -4.18
C ALA A 45 -2.82 -15.32 -5.58
N ALA A 46 -3.79 -14.93 -6.42
CA ALA A 46 -3.53 -14.41 -7.77
C ALA A 46 -3.30 -12.88 -7.81
N GLU A 47 -3.78 -12.13 -6.80
CA GLU A 47 -3.64 -10.68 -6.67
C GLU A 47 -2.21 -10.16 -6.92
N PRO A 48 -1.14 -10.72 -6.31
CA PRO A 48 0.21 -10.21 -6.54
C PRO A 48 0.69 -10.37 -7.99
N VAL A 49 0.16 -11.35 -8.72
CA VAL A 49 0.47 -11.53 -10.16
C VAL A 49 -0.23 -10.44 -10.97
N PHE A 50 -1.51 -10.18 -10.68
CA PHE A 50 -2.26 -9.11 -11.35
C PHE A 50 -1.67 -7.72 -11.10
N ASP A 51 -1.21 -7.45 -9.88
CA ASP A 51 -0.55 -6.18 -9.56
C ASP A 51 0.75 -6.00 -10.35
N ALA A 52 1.56 -7.07 -10.45
CA ALA A 52 2.80 -7.05 -11.22
C ALA A 52 2.54 -6.88 -12.73
N GLU A 53 1.52 -7.55 -13.28
CA GLU A 53 1.12 -7.39 -14.68
C GLU A 53 0.60 -5.99 -14.97
N THR A 54 -0.24 -5.45 -14.08
CA THR A 54 -0.78 -4.09 -14.20
C THR A 54 0.34 -3.05 -14.16
N ALA A 55 1.29 -3.20 -13.22
CA ALA A 55 2.47 -2.34 -13.15
C ALA A 55 3.33 -2.45 -14.43
N ALA A 56 3.56 -3.66 -14.94
CA ALA A 56 4.32 -3.86 -16.17
C ALA A 56 3.64 -3.23 -17.40
N LEU A 57 2.31 -3.33 -17.52
CA LEU A 57 1.54 -2.69 -18.57
C LEU A 57 1.60 -1.16 -18.47
N ALA A 58 1.46 -0.60 -17.27
CA ALA A 58 1.59 0.83 -17.04
C ALA A 58 2.98 1.35 -17.45
N ARG A 59 4.05 0.60 -17.15
CA ARG A 59 5.43 0.91 -17.56
C ARG A 59 5.60 0.89 -19.08
N GLN A 60 5.03 -0.11 -19.75
CA GLN A 60 5.06 -0.20 -21.23
C GLN A 60 4.29 0.96 -21.88
N GLU A 61 3.15 1.34 -21.31
CA GLU A 61 2.36 2.46 -21.79
C GLU A 61 3.12 3.79 -21.63
N ALA A 62 3.73 4.03 -20.46
CA ALA A 62 4.58 5.21 -20.24
C ALA A 62 5.74 5.29 -21.26
N GLU A 63 6.39 4.16 -21.55
CA GLU A 63 7.44 4.10 -22.58
C GLU A 63 6.89 4.44 -23.98
N ARG A 64 5.72 3.89 -24.33
CA ARG A 64 5.05 4.17 -25.60
C ARG A 64 4.68 5.65 -25.70
N ASP A 65 4.18 6.24 -24.64
CA ASP A 65 3.75 7.65 -24.58
C ASP A 65 4.92 8.59 -24.74
N PHE A 66 6.02 8.32 -24.03
CA PHE A 66 7.23 9.12 -24.18
C PHE A 66 7.83 9.00 -25.58
N ARG A 67 7.83 7.79 -26.18
CA ARG A 67 8.21 7.61 -27.59
C ARG A 67 7.31 8.37 -28.54
N ARG A 68 5.99 8.41 -28.29
CA ARG A 68 5.04 9.19 -29.08
C ARG A 68 5.33 10.68 -28.98
N ALA A 69 5.64 11.18 -27.78
CA ALA A 69 5.98 12.58 -27.53
C ALA A 69 7.29 13.03 -28.20
N LEU A 70 8.27 12.13 -28.34
CA LEU A 70 9.54 12.42 -29.03
C LEU A 70 9.43 12.42 -30.56
N ARG A 71 8.35 11.90 -31.16
CA ARG A 71 8.19 11.93 -32.62
C ARG A 71 8.01 13.38 -33.07
N ALA A 72 8.80 13.79 -34.06
CA ALA A 72 8.66 15.11 -34.68
C ALA A 72 7.20 15.32 -35.12
N LYS A 73 6.64 16.51 -34.85
CA LYS A 73 5.27 16.79 -35.26
C LYS A 73 5.21 16.73 -36.78
N ARG A 74 4.11 16.18 -37.30
CA ARG A 74 3.86 16.02 -38.74
C ARG A 74 4.00 17.38 -39.42
N GLY A 75 5.14 17.62 -40.10
CA GLY A 75 5.44 18.88 -40.78
C GLY A 75 6.81 19.47 -40.46
N GLU A 76 7.40 19.15 -39.31
CA GLU A 76 8.69 19.75 -38.87
C GLU A 76 9.93 19.16 -39.57
N GLY A 77 9.79 18.05 -40.31
CA GLY A 77 10.90 17.33 -40.96
C GLY A 77 10.96 17.45 -42.48
N LYS A 78 10.34 18.47 -43.11
CA LYS A 78 10.29 18.60 -44.59
C LYS A 78 11.56 19.19 -45.22
N GLY A 79 12.72 19.05 -44.58
CA GLY A 79 14.00 19.28 -45.25
C GLY A 79 14.35 18.11 -46.17
N LYS A 80 14.97 18.37 -47.33
CA LYS A 80 15.49 17.32 -48.23
C LYS A 80 16.68 16.55 -47.63
N GLU A 81 17.27 17.09 -46.57
CA GLU A 81 18.44 16.53 -45.90
C GLU A 81 18.01 15.60 -44.74
N ARG A 82 18.69 14.45 -44.61
CA ARG A 82 18.40 13.49 -43.54
C ARG A 82 18.78 14.11 -42.19
N ASP A 83 17.81 14.29 -41.31
CA ASP A 83 17.99 14.73 -39.92
C ASP A 83 18.68 13.65 -39.06
N VAL A 84 19.99 13.44 -39.26
CA VAL A 84 20.79 12.48 -38.49
C VAL A 84 20.98 12.96 -37.05
N ASP A 85 21.28 14.25 -36.87
CA ASP A 85 21.52 14.83 -35.54
C ASP A 85 20.26 14.84 -34.68
N GLY A 86 19.10 15.18 -35.24
CA GLY A 86 17.85 15.12 -34.51
C GLY A 86 17.44 13.68 -34.15
N GLN A 87 17.76 12.68 -34.99
CA GLN A 87 17.57 11.27 -34.62
C GLN A 87 18.45 10.87 -33.44
N ARG A 88 19.73 11.28 -33.46
CA ARG A 88 20.66 11.03 -32.36
C ARG A 88 20.19 11.68 -31.05
N MET A 89 19.81 12.96 -31.09
CA MET A 89 19.31 13.68 -29.92
C MET A 89 18.03 13.08 -29.36
N ARG A 90 17.10 12.63 -30.21
CA ARG A 90 15.88 11.92 -29.76
C ARG A 90 16.21 10.60 -29.07
N ARG A 91 17.20 9.86 -29.58
CA ARG A 91 17.66 8.60 -28.99
C ARG A 91 18.33 8.82 -27.64
N GLU A 92 19.26 9.76 -27.53
CA GLU A 92 19.93 10.09 -26.27
C GLU A 92 18.92 10.55 -25.20
N LYS A 93 17.95 11.41 -25.58
CA LYS A 93 16.84 11.80 -24.69
C LYS A 93 15.99 10.59 -24.24
N PHE A 94 15.68 9.68 -25.16
CA PHE A 94 14.93 8.47 -24.83
C PHE A 94 15.69 7.54 -23.88
N GLU A 95 16.98 7.33 -24.12
CA GLU A 95 17.83 6.49 -23.28
C GLU A 95 18.01 7.10 -21.88
N GLY A 96 18.23 8.42 -21.79
CA GLY A 96 18.30 9.14 -20.51
C GLY A 96 17.01 9.03 -19.71
N TRP A 97 15.87 9.38 -20.32
CA TRP A 97 14.55 9.24 -19.67
C TRP A 97 14.29 7.81 -19.21
N ARG A 98 14.59 6.82 -20.05
CA ARG A 98 14.39 5.41 -19.71
C ARG A 98 15.24 5.02 -18.50
N ALA A 99 16.50 5.43 -18.44
CA ALA A 99 17.38 5.13 -17.30
C ALA A 99 16.84 5.75 -16.00
N GLU A 100 16.40 7.01 -16.05
CA GLU A 100 15.79 7.70 -14.91
C GLU A 100 14.49 7.01 -14.44
N GLN A 101 13.60 6.66 -15.37
CA GLN A 101 12.34 5.97 -15.06
C GLN A 101 12.56 4.57 -14.50
N TRP A 102 13.51 3.80 -15.03
CA TRP A 102 13.84 2.49 -14.47
C TRP A 102 14.43 2.60 -13.07
N ALA A 103 15.25 3.62 -12.80
CA ALA A 103 15.73 3.89 -11.45
C ALA A 103 14.58 4.27 -10.50
N GLN A 104 13.63 5.09 -10.98
CA GLN A 104 12.44 5.45 -10.22
C GLN A 104 11.56 4.24 -9.90
N TRP A 105 11.18 3.44 -10.91
CA TRP A 105 10.38 2.24 -10.70
C TRP A 105 11.11 1.21 -9.84
N GLY A 106 12.43 1.12 -9.92
CA GLY A 106 13.24 0.31 -9.02
C GLY A 106 13.13 0.73 -7.56
N ARG A 107 13.08 2.05 -7.27
CA ARG A 107 12.82 2.58 -5.92
C ARG A 107 11.40 2.25 -5.46
N GLU A 108 10.41 2.47 -6.33
CA GLU A 108 9.01 2.19 -6.02
C GLU A 108 8.80 0.69 -5.72
N ASP A 109 9.35 -0.20 -6.54
CA ASP A 109 9.30 -1.66 -6.34
C ASP A 109 9.96 -2.07 -5.02
N ALA A 110 11.11 -1.48 -4.68
CA ALA A 110 11.79 -1.73 -3.42
C ALA A 110 10.97 -1.27 -2.19
N LEU A 111 10.20 -0.18 -2.33
CA LEU A 111 9.30 0.32 -1.28
C LEU A 111 7.93 -0.34 -1.26
N ALA A 112 7.50 -1.02 -2.33
CA ALA A 112 6.17 -1.62 -2.42
C ALA A 112 5.96 -2.75 -1.39
N LYS A 113 7.02 -3.48 -1.02
CA LYS A 113 6.96 -4.63 -0.11
C LYS A 113 8.08 -4.57 0.92
N LEU A 114 7.93 -3.71 1.93
CA LEU A 114 8.91 -3.58 3.02
C LEU A 114 8.68 -4.63 4.09
N SER A 115 9.68 -5.51 4.25
CA SER A 115 9.80 -6.46 5.35
C SER A 115 10.33 -5.78 6.64
N ALA A 116 10.17 -6.45 7.77
CA ALA A 116 10.65 -5.95 9.06
C ALA A 116 12.16 -5.67 9.11
N ASP A 117 12.97 -6.44 8.38
CA ASP A 117 14.43 -6.23 8.29
C ASP A 117 14.77 -5.02 7.41
N GLN A 118 14.01 -4.79 6.31
CA GLN A 118 14.14 -3.58 5.48
C GLN A 118 13.72 -2.32 6.24
N LEU A 119 12.62 -2.37 7.00
CA LEU A 119 12.21 -1.25 7.86
C LEU A 119 13.29 -0.90 8.90
N THR A 120 13.95 -1.91 9.47
CA THR A 120 15.09 -1.70 10.39
C THR A 120 16.29 -1.09 9.67
N ALA A 121 16.54 -1.47 8.41
CA ALA A 121 17.59 -0.88 7.59
C ALA A 121 17.28 0.59 7.25
N LEU A 122 16.04 0.93 6.89
CA LEU A 122 15.60 2.30 6.65
C LEU A 122 15.77 3.18 7.90
N ASP A 123 15.41 2.67 9.09
CA ASP A 123 15.63 3.38 10.36
C ASP A 123 17.10 3.71 10.59
N ARG A 124 18.01 2.77 10.26
CA ARG A 124 19.46 3.00 10.35
C ARG A 124 19.94 4.05 9.36
N ILE A 125 19.46 4.02 8.12
CA ILE A 125 19.82 5.02 7.09
C ILE A 125 19.42 6.42 7.57
N LEU A 126 18.23 6.59 8.15
CA LEU A 126 17.77 7.88 8.68
C LEU A 126 18.63 8.37 9.85
N ARG A 127 18.92 7.49 10.83
CA ARG A 127 19.76 7.85 11.98
C ARG A 127 21.21 8.15 11.62
N GLU A 128 21.79 7.41 10.68
CA GLU A 128 23.15 7.66 10.20
C GLU A 128 23.23 9.03 9.52
N ALA A 129 22.23 9.40 8.73
CA ALA A 129 22.18 10.73 8.09
C ALA A 129 21.96 11.87 9.10
N GLU A 130 21.18 11.66 10.16
CA GLU A 130 21.06 12.63 11.27
C GLU A 130 22.39 12.84 12.00
N ALA A 131 23.13 11.76 12.26
CA ALA A 131 24.45 11.85 12.89
C ALA A 131 25.50 12.53 11.98
N GLU A 132 25.44 12.30 10.67
CA GLU A 132 26.29 13.01 9.70
C GLU A 132 25.96 14.50 9.62
N GLU A 133 24.68 14.87 9.73
CA GLU A 133 24.21 16.25 9.71
C GLU A 133 24.67 17.03 10.96
N GLU A 134 24.65 16.41 12.15
CA GLU A 134 25.17 17.01 13.39
C GLU A 134 26.67 17.32 13.33
N LEU A 135 27.46 16.50 12.63
CA LEU A 135 28.89 16.73 12.42
C LEU A 135 29.18 17.82 11.38
N ASN A 136 28.24 18.05 10.46
CA ASN A 136 28.37 19.02 9.37
C ASN A 136 27.74 20.37 9.68
N VAL A 137 27.12 20.56 10.86
CA VAL A 137 26.81 21.90 11.35
C VAL A 137 28.14 22.63 11.42
N PRO A 138 28.39 23.65 10.56
CA PRO A 138 29.59 24.44 10.66
C PRO A 138 29.65 24.88 12.10
N LEU A 139 30.74 24.54 12.80
CA LEU A 139 31.02 25.11 14.10
C LEU A 139 31.10 26.61 13.85
N VAL A 140 29.95 27.29 13.89
CA VAL A 140 29.81 28.73 13.82
C VAL A 140 30.56 29.16 15.06
N ALA A 141 31.84 29.45 14.84
CA ALA A 141 32.78 29.84 15.87
C ALA A 141 32.09 30.95 16.65
N ALA A 142 31.70 30.62 17.88
CA ALA A 142 31.07 31.55 18.76
C ALA A 142 32.06 32.70 18.96
N GLY A 143 31.78 33.82 18.30
CA GLY A 143 32.37 35.13 18.56
C GLY A 143 33.87 35.24 18.30
N GLU A 144 34.24 35.53 17.06
CA GLU A 144 35.20 36.61 16.86
C GLU A 144 34.36 37.89 16.71
N LEU A 145 34.24 38.64 17.81
CA LEU A 145 33.74 40.00 17.84
C LEU A 145 34.71 40.86 17.02
N THR A 146 34.53 40.94 15.71
CA THR A 146 35.04 42.06 14.95
C THR A 146 34.02 43.19 15.05
N ASP A 147 34.26 44.05 16.03
CA ASP A 147 33.83 45.44 15.99
C ASP A 147 34.45 46.08 14.74
N ASP A 148 33.79 45.97 13.58
CA ASP A 148 34.11 46.82 12.43
C ASP A 148 32.92 47.72 12.12
N ALA A 149 33.12 48.95 12.56
CA ALA A 149 32.21 50.05 12.43
C ALA A 149 32.17 50.52 10.98
N GLY A 150 30.96 50.53 10.42
CA GLY A 150 30.58 51.48 9.38
C GLY A 150 31.04 51.12 7.97
N GLN A 151 30.15 50.48 7.20
CA GLN A 151 30.14 50.75 5.78
C GLN A 151 28.73 50.81 5.20
N ASP A 152 28.53 51.90 4.46
CA ASP A 152 27.29 52.44 3.97
C ASP A 152 26.48 51.51 3.07
N VAL A 153 25.18 51.71 3.24
CA VAL A 153 24.04 51.30 2.42
C VAL A 153 24.30 51.53 0.92
N SER A 154 24.49 50.47 0.14
CA SER A 154 24.42 50.52 -1.32
C SER A 154 23.26 49.70 -1.83
N SER A 155 22.22 50.42 -2.22
CA SER A 155 20.99 50.03 -2.90
C SER A 155 21.19 49.26 -4.22
N GLY A 156 20.41 48.18 -4.39
CA GLY A 156 19.91 47.70 -5.70
C GLY A 156 19.89 46.18 -5.87
N PRO A 157 19.19 45.62 -6.89
CA PRO A 157 18.03 46.13 -7.62
C PRO A 157 16.81 45.18 -7.51
N THR A 158 15.62 45.76 -7.62
CA THR A 158 14.34 45.07 -7.80
C THR A 158 14.28 44.26 -9.11
N PRO A 159 13.85 42.99 -9.11
CA PRO A 159 13.50 42.28 -10.35
C PRO A 159 12.10 42.69 -10.83
N LYS A 160 12.06 43.22 -12.06
CA LYS A 160 10.85 43.53 -12.84
C LYS A 160 10.28 42.25 -13.46
N SER A 161 8.97 42.09 -13.29
CA SER A 161 7.91 41.66 -14.24
C SER A 161 8.18 40.76 -15.46
N ALA A 162 7.12 39.98 -15.74
CA ALA A 162 6.69 39.36 -17.01
C ALA A 162 7.31 37.97 -17.27
N VAL A 163 6.53 36.90 -17.51
CA VAL A 163 5.41 36.78 -18.45
C VAL A 163 4.41 35.73 -17.94
N GLN A 164 3.14 36.12 -17.79
CA GLN A 164 2.01 35.20 -17.76
C GLN A 164 1.65 34.86 -19.21
N THR A 165 1.76 33.60 -19.59
CA THR A 165 1.20 33.08 -20.84
C THR A 165 -0.11 32.38 -20.50
N GLU A 166 -1.21 33.14 -20.58
CA GLU A 166 -2.54 32.54 -20.61
C GLU A 166 -2.75 31.86 -21.96
N GLY A 167 -2.83 30.53 -21.94
CA GLY A 167 -3.25 29.72 -23.07
C GLY A 167 -4.78 29.54 -23.06
N PRO A 168 -5.46 29.64 -24.22
CA PRO A 168 -6.92 29.55 -24.31
C PRO A 168 -7.43 28.12 -24.06
N PRO A 169 -8.61 27.94 -23.44
CA PRO A 169 -9.25 26.64 -23.31
C PRO A 169 -9.75 26.16 -24.68
N THR A 170 -9.07 25.18 -25.26
CA THR A 170 -9.57 24.46 -26.44
C THR A 170 -10.68 23.52 -26.00
N ALA A 171 -11.92 23.93 -26.27
CA ALA A 171 -13.09 23.08 -26.17
C ALA A 171 -12.99 21.92 -27.17
N LEU A 172 -12.91 20.69 -26.67
CA LEU A 172 -13.12 19.48 -27.48
C LEU A 172 -14.52 18.95 -27.21
N ASN A 173 -15.32 18.95 -28.27
CA ASN A 173 -16.66 18.39 -28.37
C ASN A 173 -16.69 16.88 -28.07
N PRO A 174 -17.70 16.37 -27.35
CA PRO A 174 -18.06 14.95 -27.38
C PRO A 174 -18.93 14.68 -28.62
N ALA A 175 -18.32 14.31 -29.74
CA ALA A 175 -19.06 13.75 -30.88
C ALA A 175 -19.44 12.30 -30.56
N GLY A 176 -20.74 12.01 -30.67
CA GLY A 176 -21.36 10.74 -30.29
C GLY A 176 -20.77 9.53 -31.01
N SER A 177 -20.47 8.50 -30.22
CA SER A 177 -20.27 7.14 -30.69
C SER A 177 -21.55 6.36 -30.46
N SER A 178 -22.29 6.14 -31.54
CA SER A 178 -23.46 5.29 -31.62
C SER A 178 -23.19 3.90 -31.03
N GLN A 179 -23.94 3.55 -29.99
CA GLN A 179 -24.07 2.19 -29.49
C GLN A 179 -24.84 1.37 -30.54
N SER A 180 -24.14 0.49 -31.26
CA SER A 180 -24.79 -0.61 -31.98
C SER A 180 -24.88 -1.81 -31.03
N SER A 181 -26.10 -2.15 -30.63
CA SER A 181 -26.38 -3.36 -29.85
C SER A 181 -26.02 -4.62 -30.64
N PRO A 182 -25.21 -5.55 -30.11
CA PRO A 182 -25.12 -6.88 -30.68
C PRO A 182 -26.36 -7.70 -30.26
N PRO A 183 -26.91 -8.54 -31.15
CA PRO A 183 -28.05 -9.38 -30.83
C PRO A 183 -27.66 -10.49 -29.85
N PHE A 184 -28.52 -10.65 -28.83
CA PHE A 184 -28.54 -11.77 -27.89
C PHE A 184 -28.38 -13.12 -28.61
N ARG A 185 -27.28 -13.82 -28.33
CA ARG A 185 -27.14 -15.24 -28.65
C ARG A 185 -26.40 -16.02 -27.55
N TYR A 186 -27.16 -16.93 -26.97
CA TYR A 186 -26.83 -18.11 -26.17
C TYR A 186 -26.25 -17.93 -24.76
N ALA A 187 -27.15 -18.17 -23.80
CA ALA A 187 -26.87 -18.53 -22.43
C ALA A 187 -26.13 -19.88 -22.38
N SER A 188 -24.81 -19.81 -22.22
CA SER A 188 -24.01 -20.93 -21.71
C SER A 188 -22.83 -20.33 -20.95
N LEU A 189 -22.77 -20.65 -19.65
CA LEU A 189 -21.71 -20.27 -18.70
C LEU A 189 -21.60 -18.77 -18.43
N ILE A 190 -22.51 -18.26 -17.58
CA ILE A 190 -22.23 -17.04 -16.79
C ILE A 190 -21.13 -17.42 -15.79
N VAL A 191 -19.88 -17.35 -16.21
CA VAL A 191 -18.80 -17.03 -15.28
C VAL A 191 -19.13 -15.62 -14.80
N PRO A 192 -19.46 -15.40 -13.51
CA PRO A 192 -19.69 -14.05 -13.04
C PRO A 192 -18.43 -13.24 -13.34
N THR A 193 -18.54 -12.30 -14.27
CA THR A 193 -17.48 -11.35 -14.59
C THR A 193 -17.19 -10.60 -13.31
N VAL A 194 -16.07 -10.94 -12.68
CA VAL A 194 -15.61 -10.27 -11.46
C VAL A 194 -15.45 -8.80 -11.81
N PRO A 195 -16.07 -7.88 -11.05
CA PRO A 195 -15.90 -6.46 -11.29
C PRO A 195 -14.40 -6.12 -11.27
N GLU A 196 -13.87 -5.59 -12.38
CA GLU A 196 -12.44 -5.21 -12.48
C GLU A 196 -12.05 -4.14 -11.45
N ASP A 197 -13.04 -3.43 -10.91
CA ASP A 197 -12.85 -2.38 -9.93
C ASP A 197 -12.41 -2.94 -8.56
N ALA A 198 -11.21 -2.59 -8.11
CA ALA A 198 -10.62 -3.06 -6.84
C ALA A 198 -11.51 -2.74 -5.62
N LEU A 199 -12.21 -1.61 -5.66
CA LEU A 199 -13.15 -1.19 -4.61
C LEU A 199 -14.40 -2.08 -4.54
N ALA A 200 -14.89 -2.56 -5.70
CA ALA A 200 -16.04 -3.46 -5.75
C ALA A 200 -15.69 -4.83 -5.15
N ARG A 201 -14.49 -5.35 -5.44
CA ARG A 201 -13.95 -6.58 -4.83
C ARG A 201 -13.83 -6.48 -3.30
N ARG A 202 -13.24 -5.41 -2.78
CA ARG A 202 -13.09 -5.20 -1.32
C ARG A 202 -14.44 -5.10 -0.60
N ARG A 203 -15.43 -4.45 -1.20
CA ARG A 203 -16.80 -4.35 -0.64
C ARG A 203 -17.49 -5.72 -0.59
N LEU A 204 -17.32 -6.53 -1.64
CA LEU A 204 -17.86 -7.89 -1.70
C LEU A 204 -17.24 -8.75 -0.60
N GLN A 205 -15.90 -8.80 -0.51
CA GLN A 205 -15.17 -9.55 0.53
C GLN A 205 -15.62 -9.15 1.96
N LYS A 206 -15.72 -7.85 2.25
CA LYS A 206 -16.19 -7.36 3.55
C LYS A 206 -17.61 -7.84 3.86
N ARG A 207 -18.49 -7.84 2.86
CA ARG A 207 -19.90 -8.23 3.03
C ARG A 207 -20.05 -9.72 3.30
N LEU A 208 -19.23 -10.56 2.67
CA LEU A 208 -19.18 -12.00 2.90
C LEU A 208 -18.62 -12.33 4.29
N SER A 209 -17.50 -11.69 4.67
CA SER A 209 -16.90 -11.78 6.01
C SER A 209 -17.91 -11.46 7.13
N MET A 210 -18.68 -10.38 6.97
CA MET A 210 -19.69 -10.00 7.96
C MET A 210 -20.88 -10.96 8.00
N ARG A 211 -21.19 -11.64 6.89
CA ARG A 211 -22.23 -12.67 6.83
C ARG A 211 -21.80 -13.93 7.58
N LYS A 212 -20.56 -14.37 7.38
CA LYS A 212 -19.93 -15.48 8.13
C LYS A 212 -19.99 -15.24 9.64
N LYS A 213 -19.53 -14.07 10.11
CA LYS A 213 -19.58 -13.71 11.54
C LYS A 213 -20.98 -13.77 12.16
N ARG A 214 -22.02 -13.46 11.38
CA ARG A 214 -23.42 -13.51 11.87
C ARG A 214 -23.96 -14.93 11.91
N ALA A 215 -23.59 -15.77 10.95
CA ALA A 215 -23.97 -17.18 10.94
C ALA A 215 -23.28 -17.95 12.09
N GLU A 216 -21.98 -17.69 12.32
CA GLU A 216 -21.23 -18.24 13.44
C GLU A 216 -21.84 -17.83 14.80
N ALA A 217 -22.24 -16.57 14.94
CA ALA A 217 -22.91 -16.09 16.15
C ALA A 217 -24.30 -16.72 16.38
N ALA A 218 -24.95 -17.26 15.35
CA ALA A 218 -26.30 -17.84 15.42
C ALA A 218 -26.32 -19.36 15.64
N GLY A 219 -25.19 -20.06 15.47
CA GLY A 219 -25.05 -21.47 15.83
C GLY A 219 -25.88 -22.48 15.02
N THR A 220 -26.39 -22.11 13.83
CA THR A 220 -27.27 -22.97 13.01
C THR A 220 -26.54 -23.66 11.85
N VAL A 221 -26.87 -24.95 11.62
CA VAL A 221 -26.41 -25.74 10.46
C VAL A 221 -27.38 -25.55 9.29
N ALA A 222 -26.85 -25.18 8.12
CA ALA A 222 -27.64 -24.62 7.01
C ALA A 222 -28.28 -25.68 6.09
N SER A 223 -29.56 -25.45 5.76
CA SER A 223 -30.32 -26.20 4.74
C SER A 223 -29.89 -25.79 3.32
N LEU A 224 -29.87 -26.76 2.39
CA LEU A 224 -29.32 -26.62 1.04
C LEU A 224 -30.34 -26.22 -0.03
N GLU A 225 -31.64 -26.20 0.27
CA GLU A 225 -32.65 -25.71 -0.68
C GLU A 225 -32.92 -24.21 -0.49
N PRO A 226 -32.98 -23.40 -1.57
CA PRO A 226 -33.45 -22.02 -1.50
C PRO A 226 -34.96 -22.01 -1.21
N GLN A 227 -35.32 -22.29 0.04
CA GLN A 227 -36.70 -22.33 0.48
C GLN A 227 -37.18 -20.90 0.73
N ARG A 228 -38.21 -20.49 -0.02
CA ARG A 228 -38.87 -19.20 0.14
C ARG A 228 -39.57 -19.20 1.50
N LEU A 229 -38.91 -18.67 2.52
CA LEU A 229 -39.48 -18.55 3.87
C LEU A 229 -40.76 -17.70 3.81
N LYS A 230 -41.81 -18.17 4.49
CA LYS A 230 -43.06 -17.42 4.60
C LYS A 230 -42.78 -16.10 5.32
N PRO A 231 -43.41 -14.98 4.90
CA PRO A 231 -43.32 -13.70 5.59
C PRO A 231 -43.59 -13.89 7.09
N GLY A 232 -42.62 -13.55 7.92
CA GLY A 232 -42.66 -13.81 9.35
C GLY A 232 -43.93 -13.25 9.99
N ARG A 233 -44.64 -14.09 10.75
CA ARG A 233 -45.75 -13.63 11.60
C ARG A 233 -45.20 -12.59 12.58
N LYS A 234 -45.91 -11.46 12.73
CA LYS A 234 -45.55 -10.38 13.65
C LYS A 234 -45.31 -10.96 15.05
N ALA A 235 -44.15 -10.65 15.62
CA ALA A 235 -43.78 -11.09 16.97
C ALA A 235 -44.82 -10.57 17.98
N LYS A 236 -45.43 -11.49 18.72
CA LYS A 236 -46.21 -11.16 19.91
C LYS A 236 -45.21 -11.08 21.06
N CYS A 237 -45.08 -9.90 21.66
CA CYS A 237 -44.26 -9.68 22.84
C CYS A 237 -44.72 -10.62 23.97
N ALA A 238 -43.89 -11.57 24.38
CA ALA A 238 -44.09 -12.34 25.61
C ALA A 238 -42.79 -13.00 26.05
N GLY A 239 -42.44 -12.81 27.33
CA GLY A 239 -41.56 -13.70 28.09
C GLY A 239 -40.18 -13.13 28.41
N LYS A 240 -39.96 -12.82 29.69
CA LYS A 240 -38.67 -12.48 30.30
C LYS A 240 -37.69 -13.67 30.20
N PRO A 241 -36.39 -13.44 30.01
CA PRO A 241 -35.39 -14.50 30.10
C PRO A 241 -35.19 -14.93 31.56
N GLN A 242 -35.09 -16.25 31.73
CA GLN A 242 -34.77 -16.95 32.97
C GLN A 242 -33.29 -17.35 32.86
N ASP A 243 -32.51 -17.02 33.89
CA ASP A 243 -31.08 -17.28 33.97
C ASP A 243 -30.77 -18.78 33.92
N ALA A 244 -29.91 -19.18 32.98
CA ALA A 244 -29.35 -20.53 32.92
C ALA A 244 -27.82 -20.42 32.93
N SER A 245 -27.27 -20.75 34.10
CA SER A 245 -25.89 -21.06 34.42
C SER A 245 -25.30 -22.08 33.45
N CYS A 246 -24.15 -21.78 32.85
CA CYS A 246 -23.31 -22.76 32.16
C CYS A 246 -22.04 -22.98 32.95
N ASP A 247 -21.88 -24.25 33.29
CA ASP A 247 -20.92 -24.90 34.18
C ASP A 247 -19.53 -24.98 33.55
N ASP A 248 -18.51 -24.88 34.40
CA ASP A 248 -17.09 -24.75 34.08
C ASP A 248 -16.45 -26.14 33.93
N GLY A 249 -16.23 -26.56 32.69
CA GLY A 249 -15.68 -27.87 32.33
C GLY A 249 -14.19 -27.84 32.04
N LEU A 250 -13.38 -27.99 33.09
CA LEU A 250 -11.95 -28.32 33.07
C LEU A 250 -11.64 -29.52 32.15
N LEU A 251 -10.78 -29.32 31.13
CA LEU A 251 -10.07 -30.40 30.46
C LEU A 251 -8.56 -30.25 30.68
N GLN A 252 -8.04 -31.15 31.52
CA GLN A 252 -6.63 -31.46 31.70
C GLN A 252 -6.11 -32.27 30.51
N THR A 253 -4.94 -31.91 29.99
CA THR A 253 -4.12 -32.73 29.10
C THR A 253 -2.82 -33.12 29.82
N PRO A 254 -2.55 -34.41 30.05
CA PRO A 254 -1.24 -34.91 30.47
C PRO A 254 -0.51 -35.60 29.30
N GLY A 255 0.82 -35.50 29.26
CA GLY A 255 1.69 -36.35 28.43
C GLY A 255 2.88 -35.59 27.83
N ALA A 256 4.02 -35.46 28.50
CA ALA A 256 5.07 -36.48 28.71
C ALA A 256 5.91 -36.77 27.44
N GLY A 257 7.17 -36.31 27.46
CA GLY A 257 8.23 -36.84 26.60
C GLY A 257 9.50 -35.98 26.49
N PRO A 258 10.42 -36.01 27.48
CA PRO A 258 11.80 -35.57 27.29
C PRO A 258 12.63 -36.71 26.68
N SER A 259 12.89 -36.64 25.37
CA SER A 259 13.82 -37.58 24.72
C SER A 259 15.25 -37.11 25.00
N THR A 260 15.84 -37.71 26.03
CA THR A 260 17.23 -37.51 26.45
C THR A 260 18.02 -38.66 25.84
N LEU A 261 18.88 -38.38 24.87
CA LEU A 261 19.84 -39.37 24.35
C LEU A 261 21.16 -39.22 25.10
N PRO A 262 21.79 -40.36 25.49
CA PRO A 262 22.98 -40.36 26.32
C PRO A 262 24.23 -39.93 25.55
N ASP A 263 24.98 -39.14 26.30
CA ASP A 263 26.36 -38.72 26.13
C ASP A 263 27.29 -39.93 26.01
N VAL A 264 28.03 -40.03 24.90
CA VAL A 264 29.15 -40.96 24.73
C VAL A 264 30.41 -40.11 24.73
N GLU A 265 31.02 -40.03 25.91
CA GLU A 265 32.38 -39.54 26.08
C GLU A 265 33.34 -40.53 25.43
N ASP A 266 33.96 -40.13 24.32
CA ASP A 266 35.18 -40.75 23.83
C ASP A 266 36.27 -39.69 23.73
N GLY A 267 37.19 -39.76 24.70
CA GLY A 267 38.29 -38.83 24.87
C GLY A 267 39.36 -39.02 23.81
N GLU A 268 39.49 -38.03 22.91
CA GLU A 268 40.69 -37.88 22.09
C GLU A 268 41.18 -36.43 22.19
N VAL A 269 42.23 -36.23 22.99
CA VAL A 269 42.95 -34.96 23.16
C VAL A 269 43.73 -34.68 21.87
N LYS A 270 43.04 -34.23 20.82
CA LYS A 270 43.66 -33.75 19.59
C LYS A 270 44.15 -32.31 19.76
N ALA A 271 45.48 -32.18 19.82
CA ALA A 271 46.20 -30.91 19.82
C ALA A 271 45.60 -29.89 18.84
N GLY A 272 45.26 -28.72 19.38
CA GLY A 272 44.38 -27.73 18.77
C GLY A 272 44.89 -27.15 17.46
N ARG A 273 44.20 -27.49 16.36
CA ARG A 273 44.22 -26.65 15.17
C ARG A 273 43.39 -25.38 15.47
N PRO A 274 43.93 -24.17 15.23
CA PRO A 274 43.18 -22.94 15.44
C PRO A 274 41.92 -23.00 14.58
N LYS A 275 40.75 -23.04 15.23
CA LYS A 275 39.44 -23.00 14.55
C LYS A 275 39.41 -21.73 13.72
N ARG A 276 39.58 -21.86 12.40
CA ARG A 276 39.46 -20.74 11.46
C ARG A 276 38.06 -20.16 11.65
N LYS A 277 37.98 -18.92 12.17
CA LYS A 277 36.72 -18.19 12.27
C LYS A 277 36.16 -18.10 10.85
N LYS A 278 35.06 -18.80 10.59
CA LYS A 278 34.34 -18.67 9.32
C LYS A 278 33.92 -17.21 9.22
N LYS A 279 34.24 -16.53 8.12
CA LYS A 279 33.74 -15.19 7.82
C LYS A 279 32.21 -15.30 7.89
N SER A 280 31.60 -14.79 8.96
CA SER A 280 30.14 -14.81 9.06
C SER A 280 29.59 -13.99 7.90
N GLY A 281 28.58 -14.51 7.21
CA GLY A 281 27.92 -13.75 6.15
C GLY A 281 27.41 -12.40 6.68
N LEU A 282 27.20 -11.44 5.77
CA LEU A 282 26.54 -10.18 6.11
C LEU A 282 25.22 -10.46 6.84
N SER A 283 24.93 -9.67 7.88
CA SER A 283 23.64 -9.76 8.58
C SER A 283 22.48 -9.48 7.60
N ARG A 284 21.29 -10.03 7.88
CA ARG A 284 20.09 -9.80 7.03
C ARG A 284 19.77 -8.32 6.84
N VAL A 285 19.88 -7.53 7.92
CA VAL A 285 19.68 -6.07 7.88
C VAL A 285 20.76 -5.39 7.04
N ALA A 286 22.02 -5.82 7.12
CA ALA A 286 23.09 -5.26 6.27
C ALA A 286 22.88 -5.61 4.78
N LYS A 287 22.35 -6.80 4.48
CA LYS A 287 21.96 -7.17 3.11
C LYS A 287 20.79 -6.30 2.63
N ALA A 288 19.74 -6.18 3.43
CA ALA A 288 18.59 -5.34 3.12
C ALA A 288 18.98 -3.87 2.88
N ARG A 289 19.90 -3.33 3.70
CA ARG A 289 20.48 -2.00 3.49
C ARG A 289 21.16 -1.90 2.12
N ARG A 290 22.05 -2.84 1.79
CA ARG A 290 22.74 -2.84 0.48
C ARG A 290 21.75 -2.91 -0.68
N ASP A 291 20.67 -3.67 -0.54
CA ASP A 291 19.64 -3.80 -1.57
C ASP A 291 18.89 -2.46 -1.75
N LEU A 292 18.57 -1.75 -0.66
CA LEU A 292 17.98 -0.40 -0.68
C LEU A 292 18.94 0.66 -1.26
N ASP A 293 20.21 0.61 -0.88
CA ASP A 293 21.26 1.49 -1.41
C ASP A 293 21.41 1.28 -2.93
N THR A 294 21.36 0.02 -3.39
CA THR A 294 21.43 -0.34 -4.81
C THR A 294 20.21 0.17 -5.59
N ALA A 295 19.04 0.22 -4.94
CA ALA A 295 17.84 0.86 -5.51
C ALA A 295 17.94 2.40 -5.54
N GLY A 296 18.93 3.01 -4.89
CA GLY A 296 19.07 4.46 -4.78
C GLY A 296 18.15 5.08 -3.73
N ILE A 297 17.79 4.32 -2.69
CA ILE A 297 17.00 4.82 -1.56
C ILE A 297 17.98 5.43 -0.54
N THR A 298 18.10 6.75 -0.56
CA THR A 298 18.94 7.53 0.36
C THR A 298 18.12 8.16 1.48
N ALA A 299 18.78 8.66 2.54
CA ALA A 299 18.10 9.37 3.61
C ALA A 299 17.36 10.63 3.12
N THR A 300 17.94 11.36 2.17
CA THR A 300 17.28 12.51 1.52
C THR A 300 15.98 12.09 0.83
N TYR A 301 16.02 11.01 0.05
CA TYR A 301 14.84 10.46 -0.61
C TYR A 301 13.75 10.07 0.39
N LEU A 302 14.11 9.47 1.53
CA LEU A 302 13.14 9.11 2.57
C LEU A 302 12.49 10.34 3.21
N ARG A 303 13.25 11.42 3.44
CA ARG A 303 12.71 12.69 3.96
C ARG A 303 11.78 13.36 2.95
N ASP A 304 12.18 13.41 1.68
CA ASP A 304 11.39 14.00 0.59
C ASP A 304 10.04 13.29 0.41
N ASN A 305 9.99 11.98 0.69
CA ASN A 305 8.79 11.15 0.63
C ASN A 305 8.09 10.99 1.99
N GLN A 306 8.42 11.83 2.98
CA GLN A 306 7.77 11.85 4.31
C GLN A 306 7.83 10.53 5.09
N LEU A 307 8.83 9.68 4.79
CA LEU A 307 9.10 8.44 5.50
C LEU A 307 10.01 8.64 6.71
N GLY A 308 10.35 9.88 7.07
CA GLY A 308 11.23 10.20 8.19
C GLY A 308 10.57 10.24 9.57
N LEU A 309 9.25 10.44 9.65
CA LEU A 309 8.58 10.72 10.93
C LEU A 309 8.48 9.50 11.86
N PHE A 310 8.27 8.31 11.29
CA PHE A 310 8.06 7.11 12.07
C PHE A 310 9.37 6.38 12.35
N ASN A 311 9.48 5.85 13.57
CA ASN A 311 10.50 4.88 13.90
C ASN A 311 10.20 3.55 13.18
N MET A 312 10.81 3.37 12.00
CA MET A 312 10.54 2.23 11.11
C MET A 312 10.89 0.90 11.78
N SER A 313 11.89 0.90 12.68
CA SER A 313 12.24 -0.30 13.45
C SER A 313 11.13 -0.72 14.43
N ALA A 314 10.37 0.24 15.00
CA ALA A 314 9.24 -0.04 15.87
C ALA A 314 8.08 -0.67 15.08
N LEU A 315 7.80 -0.15 13.88
CA LEU A 315 6.80 -0.73 12.97
C LEU A 315 7.18 -2.16 12.57
N GLY A 316 8.44 -2.40 12.22
CA GLY A 316 8.94 -3.75 11.91
C GLY A 316 8.86 -4.72 13.10
N ARG A 317 8.99 -4.24 14.35
CA ARG A 317 8.76 -5.05 15.55
C ARG A 317 7.28 -5.36 15.74
N LEU A 318 6.40 -4.37 15.56
CA LEU A 318 4.95 -4.55 15.65
C LEU A 318 4.46 -5.60 14.63
N MET A 319 4.95 -5.53 13.39
CA MET A 319 4.64 -6.51 12.35
C MET A 319 5.07 -7.93 12.75
N ARG A 320 6.27 -8.08 13.34
CA ARG A 320 6.74 -9.38 13.86
C ARG A 320 5.87 -9.89 15.00
N THR A 321 5.53 -9.03 15.98
CA THR A 321 4.68 -9.45 17.10
C THR A 321 3.29 -9.90 16.64
N HIS A 322 2.73 -9.27 15.61
CA HIS A 322 1.46 -9.71 15.03
C HIS A 322 1.58 -10.99 14.21
N ALA A 323 2.70 -11.17 13.50
CA ALA A 323 2.98 -12.43 12.80
C ALA A 323 3.14 -13.59 13.79
N ASP A 324 3.83 -13.36 14.92
CA ASP A 324 4.06 -14.38 15.96
C ASP A 324 2.78 -14.68 16.75
N ALA A 325 1.92 -13.68 16.97
CA ALA A 325 0.67 -13.82 17.72
C ALA A 325 -0.48 -14.44 16.91
N GLY A 326 -0.37 -14.49 15.58
CA GLY A 326 -1.44 -14.93 14.69
C GLY A 326 -1.26 -16.35 14.16
N HIS A 327 -2.16 -17.27 14.52
CA HIS A 327 -2.32 -18.61 13.92
C HIS A 327 -2.80 -18.62 12.45
N ARG A 328 -2.66 -17.50 11.73
CA ARG A 328 -2.97 -17.42 10.29
C ARG A 328 -1.69 -17.19 9.54
N GLU A 329 -1.23 -18.23 8.85
CA GLU A 329 -0.02 -18.27 8.03
C GLU A 329 0.00 -17.23 6.89
N ASP A 330 -1.09 -16.50 6.69
CA ASP A 330 -1.34 -15.66 5.52
C ASP A 330 -1.44 -14.15 5.81
N VAL A 331 -1.16 -13.70 7.05
CA VAL A 331 -1.10 -12.25 7.31
C VAL A 331 0.19 -11.69 6.71
N GLY A 332 0.06 -10.96 5.60
CA GLY A 332 1.19 -10.37 4.88
C GLY A 332 2.17 -9.65 5.81
N THR A 333 3.40 -10.18 5.88
CA THR A 333 4.51 -9.66 6.71
C THR A 333 5.20 -8.44 6.10
N HIS A 334 4.49 -7.72 5.22
CA HIS A 334 5.03 -6.62 4.41
C HIS A 334 4.10 -5.41 4.49
N ILE A 335 4.68 -4.22 4.46
CA ILE A 335 3.95 -2.96 4.35
C ILE A 335 4.52 -2.15 3.18
N SER A 336 3.68 -1.45 2.42
CA SER A 336 4.16 -0.56 1.36
C SER A 336 4.60 0.79 1.93
N GLY A 337 5.61 1.41 1.32
CA GLY A 337 6.04 2.77 1.63
C GLY A 337 4.92 3.79 1.45
N GLU A 338 4.07 3.62 0.42
CA GLU A 338 2.87 4.44 0.21
C GLU A 338 1.91 4.37 1.41
N THR A 339 1.71 3.17 1.99
CA THR A 339 0.88 3.01 3.19
C THR A 339 1.46 3.77 4.38
N ILE A 340 2.79 3.78 4.52
CA ILE A 340 3.49 4.54 5.58
C ILE A 340 3.33 6.05 5.35
N SER A 341 3.47 6.52 4.11
CA SER A 341 3.24 7.94 3.76
C SER A 341 1.79 8.34 4.05
N LEU A 342 0.82 7.50 3.71
CA LEU A 342 -0.59 7.77 4.02
C LEU A 342 -0.83 7.82 5.54
N LEU A 343 -0.17 6.97 6.31
CA LEU A 343 -0.23 7.02 7.78
C LEU A 343 0.38 8.33 8.31
N HIS A 344 1.46 8.81 7.71
CA HIS A 344 2.07 10.10 8.04
C HIS A 344 1.06 11.24 7.83
N ASP A 345 0.46 11.30 6.65
CA ASP A 345 -0.54 12.32 6.31
C ASP A 345 -1.73 12.31 7.28
N LEU A 346 -2.20 11.13 7.68
CA LEU A 346 -3.28 10.99 8.66
C LEU A 346 -2.89 11.53 10.03
N VAL A 347 -1.66 11.24 10.50
CA VAL A 347 -1.18 11.72 11.80
C VAL A 347 -1.02 13.25 11.79
N VAL A 348 -0.41 13.81 10.74
CA VAL A 348 -0.23 15.27 10.61
C VAL A 348 -1.59 15.99 10.56
N ASN A 349 -2.53 15.48 9.77
CA ASN A 349 -3.88 16.04 9.69
C ASN A 349 -4.62 15.95 11.03
N PHE A 350 -4.53 14.80 11.71
CA PHE A 350 -5.15 14.61 13.02
C PHE A 350 -4.60 15.57 14.07
N VAL A 351 -3.26 15.66 14.19
CA VAL A 351 -2.61 16.58 15.12
C VAL A 351 -2.96 18.04 14.79
N GLY A 352 -2.97 18.40 13.51
CA GLY A 352 -3.41 19.72 13.06
C GLY A 352 -4.86 20.03 13.45
N GLU A 353 -5.79 19.08 13.31
CA GLU A 353 -7.17 19.25 13.78
C GLU A 353 -7.28 19.41 15.30
N VAL A 354 -6.51 18.62 16.07
CA VAL A 354 -6.50 18.70 17.54
C VAL A 354 -5.97 20.06 18.00
N ILE A 355 -4.87 20.54 17.41
CA ILE A 355 -4.30 21.85 17.72
C ILE A 355 -5.30 22.96 17.38
N ASN A 356 -5.92 22.90 16.20
CA ASN A 356 -6.91 23.90 15.80
C ASN A 356 -8.12 23.94 16.75
N ARG A 357 -8.61 22.78 17.21
CA ARG A 357 -9.73 22.70 18.17
C ARG A 357 -9.38 23.08 19.60
N THR A 358 -8.10 23.04 19.98
CA THR A 358 -7.67 23.40 21.33
C THR A 358 -7.38 24.90 21.47
N ILE A 359 -7.06 25.58 20.36
CA ILE A 359 -6.81 27.02 20.33
C ILE A 359 -8.12 27.82 20.18
N THR A 360 -9.12 27.29 19.47
CA THR A 360 -10.46 27.89 19.33
C THR A 360 -11.36 27.53 20.50
#